data_AF-A0A1V4WDM9-F1
#
_entry.id   AF-A0A1V4WDM9-F1
#
_cell.length_a   1.000
_cell.length_b   1.000
_cell.length_c   1.000
_cell.angle_alpha   90.00
_cell.angle_beta   90.00
_cell.angle_gamma   90.00
#
_symmetry.space_group_name_H-M   'P 1'
#
loop_
_entity.id
_entity.type
_entity.pdbx_description
1 polymer ?
#
loop_
_entity_poly.entity_id
_entity_poly.type
_entity_poly.pdbx_seq_one_letter_code
_entity_poly.pdbx_strand_id
1 'polypeptide(L)'
;MPTLYKYKDYSGFYILTKIRNNFVTYQLTLEGRRRLGSLGVKPGEVFSRNILLGLIAFGEAYTQRSGTRESPGVQPPLFPDLPDEQGCWAEIPTCADCSSPNDLHFAELVGEKHQATLLCFTCREKKQSSIDTSVPLPLVTRDLLGRILAMKHITGKDRSVENYQKILNMKFEEKWDRLAEVKRLSHGTQGKIVDAAKEGGDLFQAT
;
A
#
# COMPACT_ATOMS: atom_id res chain seq x y z
N MET A 1 15.21 7.50 0.04
CA MET A 1 14.64 6.15 0.27
C MET A 1 13.69 6.16 1.47
N PRO A 2 12.68 5.27 1.55
CA PRO A 2 11.88 5.08 2.75
C PRO A 2 12.67 4.48 3.91
N THR A 3 12.55 5.07 5.09
CA THR A 3 13.24 4.64 6.32
C THR A 3 12.23 4.44 7.44
N LEU A 4 12.35 3.32 8.16
CA LEU A 4 11.51 3.03 9.32
C LEU A 4 12.07 3.70 10.58
N TYR A 5 11.24 4.43 11.32
CA TYR A 5 11.60 5.04 12.60
C TYR A 5 10.62 4.63 13.70
N LYS A 6 11.10 4.69 14.94
CA LYS A 6 10.29 4.52 16.15
C LYS A 6 9.97 5.91 16.74
N TYR A 7 8.76 6.10 17.25
CA TYR A 7 8.46 7.31 18.03
C TYR A 7 9.28 7.33 19.33
N LYS A 8 9.71 8.52 19.78
CA LYS A 8 10.47 8.67 21.02
C LYS A 8 9.62 8.31 22.25
N ASP A 9 8.39 8.84 22.30
CA ASP A 9 7.53 8.77 23.48
C ASP A 9 6.39 7.74 23.36
N TYR A 10 6.34 7.00 22.24
CA TYR A 10 5.27 6.05 21.94
C TYR A 10 5.81 4.72 21.42
N SER A 11 5.07 3.64 21.63
CA SER A 11 5.39 2.30 21.13
C SER A 11 5.15 2.11 19.62
N GLY A 12 4.78 3.17 18.90
CA GLY A 12 4.49 3.16 17.47
C GLY A 12 5.70 3.41 16.58
N PHE A 13 5.48 3.25 15.27
CA PHE A 13 6.48 3.41 14.22
C PHE A 13 5.94 4.29 13.10
N TYR A 14 6.84 4.96 12.40
CA TYR A 14 6.53 5.74 11.21
C TYR A 14 7.58 5.52 10.13
N ILE A 15 7.19 5.74 8.88
CA ILE A 15 8.10 5.74 7.75
C ILE A 15 8.32 7.18 7.32
N LEU A 16 9.57 7.57 7.18
CA LEU A 16 9.95 8.85 6.60
C LEU A 16 10.55 8.62 5.22
N THR A 17 10.12 9.38 4.23
CA THR A 17 10.69 9.35 2.88
C THR A 17 10.64 10.75 2.27
N LYS A 18 11.54 11.04 1.33
CA LYS A 18 11.52 12.27 0.53
C LYS A 18 10.86 11.98 -0.81
N ILE A 19 9.80 12.68 -1.18
CA ILE A 19 9.07 12.53 -2.45
C ILE A 19 9.10 13.89 -3.15
N ARG A 20 9.71 13.98 -4.33
CA ARG A 20 9.82 15.23 -5.12
C ARG A 20 10.27 16.42 -4.25
N ASN A 21 11.37 16.25 -3.52
CA ASN A 21 11.95 17.20 -2.56
C ASN A 21 11.13 17.52 -1.30
N ASN A 22 9.99 16.86 -1.07
CA ASN A 22 9.19 17.04 0.14
C ASN A 22 9.35 15.84 1.08
N PHE A 23 9.58 16.09 2.36
CA PHE A 23 9.54 15.04 3.37
C PHE A 23 8.10 14.62 3.64
N VAL A 24 7.86 13.32 3.59
CA VAL A 24 6.56 12.71 3.77
C VAL A 24 6.66 11.65 4.85
N THR A 25 5.78 11.77 5.84
CA THR A 25 5.70 10.85 6.97
C THR A 25 4.45 9.99 6.84
N TYR A 26 4.65 8.67 6.72
CA TYR A 26 3.58 7.69 6.78
C TYR A 26 3.53 7.07 8.18
N GLN A 27 2.40 7.15 8.83
CA GLN A 27 2.06 6.35 10.00
C GLN A 27 1.79 4.91 9.58
N LEU A 28 2.03 3.98 10.51
CA LEU A 28 1.82 2.55 10.30
C LEU A 28 0.70 2.02 11.18
N THR A 29 -0.12 1.16 10.58
CA THR A 29 -1.00 0.23 11.32
C THR A 29 -0.19 -0.86 12.04
N LEU A 30 -0.84 -1.62 12.92
CA LEU A 30 -0.20 -2.77 13.58
C LEU A 30 0.19 -3.84 12.55
N GLU A 31 -0.65 -4.07 11.56
CA GLU A 31 -0.45 -5.00 10.44
C GLU A 31 0.75 -4.57 9.58
N GLY A 32 0.84 -3.28 9.23
CA GLY A 32 1.98 -2.72 8.50
C GLY A 32 3.30 -2.90 9.25
N ARG A 33 3.30 -2.67 10.57
CA ARG A 33 4.46 -2.94 11.42
C ARG A 33 4.84 -4.42 11.41
N ARG A 34 3.87 -5.33 11.59
CA ARG A 34 4.12 -6.79 11.57
C ARG A 34 4.71 -7.22 10.23
N ARG A 35 4.19 -6.69 9.12
CA ARG A 35 4.70 -6.98 7.79
C ARG A 35 6.14 -6.53 7.61
N LEU A 36 6.49 -5.30 7.99
CA LEU A 36 7.88 -4.85 7.95
C LEU A 36 8.80 -5.71 8.80
N GLY A 37 8.36 -6.09 10.01
CA GLY A 37 9.09 -7.01 10.88
C GLY A 37 9.30 -8.40 10.26
N SER A 38 8.29 -8.95 9.56
CA SER A 38 8.42 -10.24 8.85
C SER A 38 9.39 -10.20 7.68
N LEU A 39 9.64 -9.00 7.11
CA LEU A 39 10.65 -8.75 6.09
C LEU A 39 12.04 -8.44 6.69
N GLY A 40 12.17 -8.49 8.02
CA GLY A 40 13.42 -8.23 8.73
C GLY A 40 13.78 -6.75 8.87
N VAL A 41 12.91 -5.83 8.47
CA VAL A 41 13.19 -4.37 8.51
C VAL A 41 13.17 -3.87 9.94
N LYS A 42 14.29 -3.29 10.39
CA LYS A 42 14.47 -2.74 11.74
C LYS A 42 14.37 -1.21 11.75
N PRO A 43 14.14 -0.59 12.92
CA PRO A 43 14.16 0.86 13.05
C PRO A 43 15.55 1.42 12.71
N GLY A 44 15.57 2.49 11.93
CA GLY A 44 16.78 3.09 11.35
C GLY A 44 17.14 2.53 9.97
N GLU A 45 16.54 1.43 9.54
CA GLU A 45 16.88 0.82 8.24
C GLU A 45 16.06 1.41 7.09
N VAL A 46 16.75 1.57 5.95
CA VAL A 46 16.15 1.88 4.67
C VAL A 46 15.55 0.62 4.05
N PHE A 47 14.44 0.75 3.33
CA PHE A 47 13.83 -0.37 2.64
C PHE A 47 13.30 0.02 1.26
N SER A 48 13.05 -0.98 0.41
CA SER A 48 12.63 -0.75 -0.98
C SER A 48 11.31 0.01 -1.05
N ARG A 49 11.24 0.95 -1.99
CA ARG A 49 10.02 1.71 -2.32
C ARG A 49 8.81 0.83 -2.65
N ASN A 50 9.02 -0.33 -3.26
CA ASN A 50 7.95 -1.27 -3.58
C ASN A 50 7.23 -1.81 -2.34
N ILE A 51 7.94 -1.89 -1.21
CA ILE A 51 7.36 -2.27 0.08
C ILE A 51 6.47 -1.12 0.59
N LEU A 52 6.92 0.13 0.52
CA LEU A 52 6.11 1.29 0.90
C LEU A 52 4.83 1.39 0.04
N LEU A 53 4.95 1.22 -1.28
CA LEU A 53 3.79 1.19 -2.19
C LEU A 53 2.81 0.07 -1.81
N GLY A 54 3.33 -1.10 -1.46
CA GLY A 54 2.52 -2.19 -0.92
C GLY A 54 1.77 -1.76 0.34
N LEU A 55 2.47 -1.25 1.35
CA LEU A 55 1.85 -0.81 2.61
C LEU A 55 0.75 0.24 2.38
N ILE A 56 0.96 1.21 1.49
CA ILE A 56 -0.07 2.21 1.13
C ILE A 56 -1.27 1.53 0.47
N ALA A 57 -1.05 0.62 -0.48
CA ALA A 57 -2.12 -0.07 -1.19
C ALA A 57 -2.96 -0.98 -0.29
N PHE A 58 -2.36 -1.54 0.76
CA PHE A 58 -3.07 -2.34 1.77
C PHE A 58 -3.70 -1.49 2.89
N GLY A 59 -3.59 -0.17 2.82
CA GLY A 59 -4.02 0.74 3.89
C GLY A 59 -3.23 0.59 5.19
N GLU A 60 -2.08 -0.09 5.13
CA GLU A 60 -1.21 -0.38 6.26
C GLU A 60 -0.27 0.79 6.59
N ALA A 61 -0.06 1.69 5.61
CA ALA A 61 0.65 2.96 5.77
C ALA A 61 -0.22 4.13 5.28
N TYR A 62 -0.32 5.20 6.08
CA TYR A 62 -1.17 6.35 5.80
C TYR A 62 -0.57 7.65 6.35
N THR A 63 -0.94 8.80 5.79
CA THR A 63 -0.49 10.12 6.29
C THR A 63 -1.53 10.74 7.24
N GLN A 64 -1.09 11.66 8.11
CA GLN A 64 -1.71 12.27 9.31
C GLN A 64 -3.25 12.55 9.40
N ARG A 65 -4.07 12.29 8.39
CA ARG A 65 -5.54 12.46 8.47
C ARG A 65 -6.38 11.27 8.00
N SER A 66 -5.80 10.29 7.33
CA SER A 66 -6.56 9.19 6.70
C SER A 66 -6.70 7.94 7.60
N GLY A 67 -6.75 8.09 8.92
CA GLY A 67 -6.84 6.97 9.87
C GLY A 67 -7.68 7.32 11.11
N THR A 68 -8.53 6.40 11.53
CA THR A 68 -9.32 6.45 12.77
C THR A 68 -8.43 6.27 14.01
N ARG A 69 -7.60 7.27 14.33
CA ARG A 69 -7.12 7.53 15.69
C ARG A 69 -6.44 8.90 15.78
N GLU A 70 -6.64 9.57 16.91
CA GLU A 70 -5.93 10.79 17.30
C GLU A 70 -4.42 10.61 17.14
N SER A 71 -3.83 11.40 16.25
CA SER A 71 -2.39 11.41 16.04
C SER A 71 -1.76 12.42 17.02
N PRO A 72 -0.73 12.06 17.80
CA PRO A 72 0.10 13.06 18.45
C PRO A 72 0.87 13.83 17.36
N GLY A 73 0.94 15.15 17.48
CA GLY A 73 1.63 16.02 16.52
C GLY A 73 3.06 15.55 16.29
N VAL A 74 3.35 15.04 15.09
CA VAL A 74 4.69 14.56 14.73
C VAL A 74 5.47 15.76 14.21
N GLN A 75 6.45 16.23 14.98
CA GLN A 75 7.57 16.97 14.41
C GLN A 75 8.56 15.93 13.86
N PRO A 76 8.84 15.92 12.54
CA PRO A 76 9.94 15.14 12.01
C PRO A 76 11.23 15.52 12.76
N PRO A 77 12.16 14.58 13.02
CA PRO A 77 13.51 14.96 13.44
C PRO A 77 14.07 15.98 12.44
N LEU A 78 14.82 16.97 12.93
CA LEU A 78 15.53 17.95 12.10
C LEU A 78 16.30 17.20 11.00
N PHE A 79 15.81 17.36 9.77
CA PHE A 79 16.36 16.91 8.49
C PHE A 79 17.33 15.72 8.58
N PRO A 80 16.84 14.47 8.68
CA PRO A 80 17.70 13.32 8.47
C PRO A 80 18.24 13.35 7.04
N ASP A 81 19.56 13.12 6.89
CA ASP A 81 20.23 12.91 5.60
C ASP A 81 19.73 11.59 4.97
N LEU A 82 18.53 11.65 4.40
CA LEU A 82 17.99 10.54 3.63
C LEU A 82 18.65 10.55 2.25
N PRO A 83 19.24 9.42 1.79
CA PRO A 83 19.81 9.35 0.46
C PRO A 83 18.72 9.65 -0.59
N ASP A 84 19.03 10.59 -1.48
CA ASP A 84 18.20 10.93 -2.64
C ASP A 84 18.13 9.71 -3.56
N GLU A 85 16.93 9.24 -3.88
CA GLU A 85 16.78 8.27 -4.97
C GLU A 85 16.71 9.01 -6.31
N GLN A 86 17.62 8.67 -7.23
CA GLN A 86 17.33 8.76 -8.65
C GLN A 86 16.38 7.60 -9.01
N GLY A 87 15.08 7.87 -8.98
CA GLY A 87 14.03 6.92 -9.35
C GLY A 87 12.74 7.64 -9.71
N CYS A 88 11.98 7.11 -10.67
CA CYS A 88 10.77 7.77 -11.18
C CYS A 88 9.67 7.78 -10.10
N TRP A 89 9.44 8.92 -9.45
CA TRP A 89 8.37 9.13 -8.46
C TRP A 89 6.94 8.97 -9.02
N ALA A 90 6.80 8.58 -10.30
CA ALA A 90 5.53 8.44 -11.01
C ALA A 90 4.58 7.37 -10.43
N GLU A 91 5.11 6.41 -9.68
CA GLU A 91 4.34 5.29 -9.12
C GLU A 91 3.72 5.56 -7.74
N ILE A 92 4.09 6.64 -7.04
CA ILE A 92 3.39 6.99 -5.80
C ILE A 92 2.10 7.73 -6.18
N PRO A 93 0.92 7.33 -5.65
CA PRO A 93 -0.29 8.09 -5.88
C PRO A 93 -0.12 9.51 -5.34
N THR A 94 -0.52 10.48 -6.12
CA THR A 94 -0.43 11.91 -5.78
C THR A 94 -1.73 12.61 -6.14
N CYS A 95 -2.02 13.69 -5.42
CA CYS A 95 -3.13 14.59 -5.70
C CYS A 95 -3.05 15.09 -7.15
N ALA A 96 -4.17 15.03 -7.86
CA ALA A 96 -4.26 15.45 -9.25
C ALA A 96 -3.89 16.94 -9.45
N ASP A 97 -4.23 17.80 -8.48
CA ASP A 97 -4.06 19.25 -8.61
C ASP A 97 -2.67 19.74 -8.18
N CYS A 98 -2.16 19.25 -7.05
CA CYS A 98 -0.96 19.80 -6.42
C CYS A 98 0.18 18.79 -6.30
N SER A 99 0.00 17.57 -6.82
CA SER A 99 0.99 16.49 -6.74
C SER A 99 1.37 16.08 -5.31
N SER A 100 0.67 16.56 -4.28
CA SER A 100 0.91 16.14 -2.89
C SER A 100 0.56 14.66 -2.72
N PRO A 101 1.42 13.84 -2.10
CA PRO A 101 1.09 12.45 -1.75
C PRO A 101 0.32 12.34 -0.42
N ASN A 102 0.05 13.48 0.24
CA ASN A 102 -0.50 13.50 1.59
C ASN A 102 -2.03 13.53 1.59
N ASP A 103 -2.60 12.77 2.51
CA ASP A 103 -4.03 12.65 2.85
C ASP A 103 -4.91 12.49 1.61
N LEU A 104 -4.52 11.55 0.76
CA LEU A 104 -5.23 11.29 -0.48
C LEU A 104 -6.56 10.61 -0.18
N HIS A 105 -7.60 11.12 -0.79
CA HIS A 105 -8.86 10.42 -0.91
C HIS A 105 -9.18 10.26 -2.39
N PHE A 106 -9.82 9.16 -2.71
CA PHE A 106 -10.65 9.08 -3.90
C PHE A 106 -11.78 10.09 -3.76
N ALA A 107 -12.01 10.88 -4.80
CA ALA A 107 -13.11 11.82 -4.88
C ALA A 107 -13.84 11.64 -6.21
N GLU A 108 -15.17 11.56 -6.10
CA GLU A 108 -16.09 11.66 -7.23
C GLU A 108 -16.42 13.13 -7.44
N LEU A 109 -16.02 13.68 -8.59
CA LEU A 109 -16.39 15.02 -8.99
C LEU A 109 -17.66 14.99 -9.83
N VAL A 110 -18.69 15.69 -9.36
CA VAL A 110 -19.98 15.89 -10.01
C VAL A 110 -20.04 17.35 -10.44
N GLY A 111 -19.92 17.58 -11.75
CA GLY A 111 -19.82 18.91 -12.36
C GLY A 111 -19.92 18.78 -13.88
N GLU A 112 -19.14 19.56 -14.64
CA GLU A 112 -19.13 19.47 -16.12
C GLU A 112 -18.75 18.08 -16.65
N LYS A 113 -17.89 17.35 -15.91
CA LYS A 113 -17.53 15.97 -16.20
C LYS A 113 -17.65 15.15 -14.94
N HIS A 114 -18.40 14.06 -15.03
CA HIS A 114 -18.54 13.10 -13.94
C HIS A 114 -17.31 12.18 -13.92
N GLN A 115 -16.34 12.52 -13.07
CA GLN A 115 -15.03 11.91 -13.09
C GLN A 115 -14.52 11.52 -11.70
N ALA A 116 -13.70 10.46 -11.66
CA ALA A 116 -12.94 10.06 -10.48
C ALA A 116 -11.56 10.71 -10.47
N THR A 117 -11.15 11.22 -9.31
CA THR A 117 -9.83 11.84 -9.08
C THR A 117 -9.28 11.47 -7.70
N LEU A 118 -7.98 11.64 -7.48
CA LEU A 118 -7.35 11.64 -6.15
C LEU A 118 -7.03 13.06 -5.72
N LEU A 119 -7.57 13.45 -4.56
CA LEU A 119 -7.36 14.79 -4.01
C LEU A 119 -6.82 14.69 -2.58
N CYS A 120 -5.80 15.52 -2.29
CA CYS A 120 -5.37 15.76 -0.92
C CYS A 120 -6.40 16.62 -0.17
N PHE A 121 -6.28 16.69 1.16
CA PHE A 121 -7.13 17.50 2.02
C PHE A 121 -7.43 18.91 1.47
N THR A 122 -6.37 19.70 1.23
CA THR A 122 -6.51 21.12 0.83
C THR A 122 -7.19 21.28 -0.54
N CYS A 123 -6.95 20.36 -1.47
CA CYS A 123 -7.61 20.40 -2.78
C CYS A 123 -9.06 19.93 -2.71
N ARG A 124 -9.39 18.99 -1.80
CA ARG A 124 -10.79 18.62 -1.53
C ARG A 124 -11.59 19.78 -0.96
N GLU A 125 -11.05 20.50 0.02
CA GLU A 125 -11.73 21.66 0.61
C GLU A 125 -12.09 22.70 -0.47
N LYS A 126 -11.15 22.99 -1.38
CA LYS A 126 -11.39 23.94 -2.48
C LYS A 126 -12.47 23.49 -3.47
N LYS A 127 -12.73 22.19 -3.55
CA LYS A 127 -13.65 21.57 -4.52
C LYS A 127 -14.89 20.96 -3.86
N GLN A 128 -15.15 21.28 -2.59
CA GLN A 128 -16.16 20.58 -1.77
C GLN A 128 -17.56 20.61 -2.40
N SER A 129 -17.94 21.73 -3.04
CA SER A 129 -19.23 21.87 -3.74
C SER A 129 -19.41 20.94 -4.94
N SER A 130 -18.32 20.39 -5.47
CA SER A 130 -18.31 19.49 -6.63
C SER A 130 -18.04 18.04 -6.24
N ILE A 131 -17.85 17.72 -4.95
CA ILE A 131 -17.54 16.36 -4.48
C ILE A 131 -18.79 15.75 -3.86
N ASP A 132 -19.32 14.69 -4.49
CA ASP A 132 -20.44 13.91 -3.93
C ASP A 132 -19.92 12.79 -3.01
N THR A 133 -18.90 12.06 -3.46
CA THR A 133 -18.30 10.96 -2.71
C THR A 133 -16.83 11.23 -2.44
N SER A 134 -16.39 11.04 -1.19
CA SER A 134 -14.97 11.05 -0.82
C SER A 134 -14.63 9.87 0.08
N VAL A 135 -13.63 9.08 -0.33
CA VAL A 135 -13.18 7.89 0.41
C VAL A 135 -11.67 7.97 0.65
N PRO A 136 -11.20 7.87 1.90
CA PRO A 136 -9.77 7.80 2.20
C PRO A 136 -9.08 6.70 1.38
N LEU A 137 -7.96 7.03 0.73
CA LEU A 137 -7.26 6.10 -0.16
C LEU A 137 -6.92 4.75 0.50
N PRO A 138 -6.53 4.68 1.81
CA PRO A 138 -6.33 3.40 2.50
C PRO A 138 -7.53 2.44 2.49
N LEU A 139 -8.75 2.96 2.30
CA LEU A 139 -9.98 2.15 2.26
C LEU A 139 -10.36 1.76 0.82
N VAL A 140 -9.73 2.35 -0.18
CA VAL A 140 -10.06 2.14 -1.60
C VAL A 140 -9.35 0.90 -2.12
N THR A 141 -9.95 -0.26 -1.87
CA THR A 141 -9.49 -1.53 -2.47
C THR A 141 -9.84 -1.61 -3.95
N ARG A 142 -9.23 -2.54 -4.69
CA ARG A 142 -9.55 -2.80 -6.11
C ARG A 142 -11.04 -3.04 -6.34
N ASP A 143 -11.64 -3.90 -5.50
CA ASP A 143 -13.04 -4.27 -5.64
C ASP A 143 -13.95 -3.10 -5.25
N LEU A 144 -13.57 -2.30 -4.22
CA LEU A 144 -14.31 -1.09 -3.86
C LEU A 144 -14.24 -0.04 -4.98
N LEU A 145 -13.06 0.19 -5.55
CA LEU A 145 -12.88 1.11 -6.68
C LEU A 145 -13.79 0.72 -7.84
N GLY A 146 -13.80 -0.56 -8.23
CA GLY A 146 -14.69 -1.06 -9.28
C GLY A 146 -16.17 -0.86 -8.97
N ARG A 147 -16.58 -1.15 -7.72
CA ARG A 147 -17.97 -0.95 -7.27
C ARG A 147 -18.39 0.52 -7.27
N ILE A 148 -17.56 1.42 -6.74
CA ILE A 148 -17.87 2.85 -6.71
C ILE A 148 -18.03 3.38 -8.13
N LEU A 149 -17.09 3.06 -9.03
CA LEU A 149 -17.15 3.48 -10.44
C LEU A 149 -18.46 3.03 -11.12
N ALA A 150 -18.87 1.78 -10.88
CA ALA A 150 -20.09 1.22 -11.46
C ALA A 150 -21.37 1.82 -10.84
N MET A 151 -21.46 1.85 -9.51
CA MET A 151 -22.64 2.33 -8.79
C MET A 151 -22.89 3.82 -8.99
N LYS A 152 -21.83 4.60 -9.08
CA LYS A 152 -21.92 6.05 -9.28
C LYS A 152 -21.97 6.45 -10.74
N HIS A 153 -21.92 5.52 -11.70
CA HIS A 153 -21.93 5.84 -13.14
C HIS A 153 -20.82 6.81 -13.57
N ILE A 154 -19.65 6.74 -12.93
CA ILE A 154 -18.53 7.65 -13.21
C ILE A 154 -18.04 7.42 -14.65
N THR A 155 -18.05 8.48 -15.45
CA THR A 155 -17.79 8.42 -16.90
C THR A 155 -16.30 8.50 -17.27
N GLY A 156 -15.46 9.00 -16.37
CA GLY A 156 -14.03 9.15 -16.61
C GLY A 156 -13.18 8.96 -15.36
N LYS A 157 -11.92 8.59 -15.56
CA LYS A 157 -10.88 8.57 -14.52
C LYS A 157 -9.78 9.51 -14.96
N ASP A 158 -9.26 10.29 -14.04
CA ASP A 158 -8.04 11.03 -14.31
C ASP A 158 -6.79 10.15 -14.15
N ARG A 159 -5.63 10.71 -14.52
CA ARG A 159 -4.34 10.04 -14.43
C ARG A 159 -3.99 9.59 -13.00
N SER A 160 -4.46 10.31 -11.98
CA SER A 160 -4.17 9.98 -10.59
C SER A 160 -4.87 8.68 -10.16
N VAL A 161 -6.13 8.50 -10.58
CA VAL A 161 -6.90 7.29 -10.33
C VAL A 161 -6.40 6.13 -11.20
N GLU A 162 -6.04 6.38 -12.46
CA GLU A 162 -5.44 5.35 -13.33
C GLU A 162 -4.14 4.80 -12.76
N ASN A 163 -3.25 5.69 -12.29
CA ASN A 163 -2.00 5.28 -11.66
C ASN A 163 -2.26 4.44 -10.40
N TYR A 164 -3.20 4.86 -9.56
CA TYR A 164 -3.55 4.08 -8.37
C TYR A 164 -4.19 2.73 -8.71
N GLN A 165 -5.04 2.67 -9.74
CA GLN A 165 -5.61 1.42 -10.22
C GLN A 165 -4.53 0.44 -10.71
N LYS A 166 -3.48 0.92 -11.39
CA LYS A 166 -2.34 0.08 -11.79
C LYS A 166 -1.64 -0.54 -10.57
N ILE A 167 -1.41 0.26 -9.51
CA ILE A 167 -0.81 -0.23 -8.26
C ILE A 167 -1.69 -1.33 -7.64
N LEU A 168 -3.00 -1.12 -7.59
CA LEU A 168 -3.95 -2.11 -7.07
C LEU A 168 -3.95 -3.41 -7.90
N ASN A 169 -3.86 -3.31 -9.22
CA ASN A 169 -3.87 -4.47 -10.13
C ASN A 169 -2.57 -5.28 -10.05
N MET A 170 -1.40 -4.62 -10.14
CA MET A 170 -0.10 -5.27 -10.00
C MET A 170 -0.02 -6.09 -8.70
N LYS A 171 -0.62 -5.58 -7.61
CA LYS A 171 -0.64 -6.27 -6.31
C LYS A 171 -1.60 -7.44 -6.25
N PHE A 172 -2.69 -7.41 -7.01
CA PHE A 172 -3.57 -8.58 -7.13
C PHE A 172 -2.86 -9.73 -7.83
N GLU A 173 -2.12 -9.42 -8.90
CA GLU A 173 -1.32 -10.40 -9.66
C GLU A 173 -0.22 -11.00 -8.77
N GLU A 174 0.57 -10.18 -8.07
CA GLU A 174 1.58 -10.68 -7.12
C GLU A 174 1.01 -11.60 -6.02
N LYS A 175 -0.21 -11.32 -5.51
CA LYS A 175 -0.86 -12.17 -4.51
C LYS A 175 -1.29 -13.50 -5.12
N TRP A 176 -1.79 -13.49 -6.36
CA TRP A 176 -2.14 -14.70 -7.09
C TRP A 176 -0.92 -15.57 -7.39
N ASP A 177 0.20 -14.98 -7.77
CA ASP A 177 1.45 -15.70 -8.03
C ASP A 177 1.97 -16.41 -6.77
N ARG A 178 1.94 -15.71 -5.62
CA ARG A 178 2.32 -16.31 -4.33
C ARG A 178 1.40 -17.47 -3.93
N LEU A 179 0.09 -17.35 -4.13
CA LEU A 179 -0.86 -18.43 -3.86
C LEU A 179 -0.66 -19.63 -4.80
N ALA A 180 -0.38 -19.36 -6.09
CA ALA A 180 -0.07 -20.39 -7.07
C ALA A 180 1.24 -21.11 -6.74
N GLU A 181 2.24 -20.41 -6.22
CA GLU A 181 3.51 -20.99 -5.77
C GLU A 181 3.33 -21.86 -4.52
N VAL A 182 2.58 -21.38 -3.51
CA VAL A 182 2.25 -22.18 -2.32
C VAL A 182 1.45 -23.44 -2.69
N LYS A 183 0.53 -23.34 -3.65
CA LYS A 183 -0.22 -24.50 -4.16
C LYS A 183 0.69 -25.49 -4.89
N ARG A 184 1.65 -25.01 -5.68
CA ARG A 184 2.65 -25.85 -6.37
C ARG A 184 3.59 -26.55 -5.37
N LEU A 185 4.07 -25.84 -4.36
CA LEU A 185 4.93 -26.40 -3.31
C LEU A 185 4.20 -27.44 -2.46
N SER A 186 2.94 -27.18 -2.08
CA SER A 186 2.12 -28.14 -1.33
C SER A 186 1.76 -29.41 -2.11
N HIS A 187 1.57 -29.32 -3.44
CA HIS A 187 1.38 -30.50 -4.31
C HIS A 187 2.70 -31.26 -4.52
N GLY A 188 3.85 -30.58 -4.55
CA GLY A 188 5.17 -31.22 -4.61
C GLY A 188 5.56 -31.97 -3.32
N THR A 189 5.10 -31.52 -2.15
CA THR A 189 5.30 -32.22 -0.88
C THR A 189 4.39 -33.44 -0.74
N GLN A 190 3.17 -33.41 -1.29
CA GLN A 190 2.30 -34.59 -1.32
C GLN A 190 2.85 -35.69 -2.24
N GLY A 191 3.44 -35.35 -3.39
CA GLY A 191 4.06 -36.35 -4.29
C GLY A 191 5.22 -37.12 -3.65
N LYS A 192 6.11 -36.43 -2.90
CA LYS A 192 7.27 -37.07 -2.26
C LYS A 192 6.93 -38.01 -1.10
N ILE A 193 5.79 -37.82 -0.44
CA ILE A 193 5.34 -38.70 0.65
C ILE A 193 4.77 -40.01 0.09
N VAL A 194 4.20 -40.01 -1.12
CA VAL A 194 3.65 -41.24 -1.73
C VAL A 194 4.75 -42.13 -2.31
N ASP A 195 5.85 -41.56 -2.79
CA ASP A 195 6.97 -42.35 -3.33
C ASP A 195 7.82 -43.02 -2.22
N ALA A 196 8.00 -42.35 -1.07
CA ALA A 196 8.71 -42.95 0.08
C ALA A 196 7.95 -44.11 0.75
N ALA A 197 6.64 -44.22 0.55
CA ALA A 197 5.83 -45.31 1.08
C ALA A 197 5.83 -46.57 0.19
N LYS A 198 6.41 -46.52 -1.02
CA LYS A 198 6.52 -47.69 -1.91
C LYS A 198 7.85 -48.43 -1.81
N GLU A 199 8.90 -47.82 -1.26
CA GLU A 199 10.23 -48.45 -1.16
C GLU A 199 10.49 -49.20 0.16
N GLY A 200 9.58 -49.14 1.13
CA GLY A 200 9.73 -49.83 2.44
C GLY A 200 9.03 -51.19 2.56
N GLY A 201 8.49 -51.73 1.46
CA GLY A 201 7.55 -52.85 1.47
C GLY A 201 8.09 -54.25 1.20
N ASP A 202 9.40 -54.44 1.00
CA ASP A 202 9.99 -55.75 0.69
C ASP A 202 11.20 -56.06 1.58
N LEU A 203 10.95 -56.36 2.86
CA LEU A 203 11.94 -57.07 3.67
C LEU A 203 11.32 -57.83 4.84
N PHE A 204 10.40 -58.75 4.59
CA PHE A 204 10.05 -59.80 5.57
C PHE A 204 9.46 -61.04 4.86
N GLN A 205 10.30 -61.83 4.20
CA GLN A 205 10.10 -63.28 4.06
C GLN A 205 11.46 -64.00 4.03
N ALA A 206 11.47 -65.20 4.63
CA ALA A 206 12.59 -66.14 4.84
C ALA A 206 13.47 -65.78 6.06
N THR A 207 13.59 -66.58 7.12
CA THR A 207 13.36 -68.02 7.34
C THR A 207 13.01 -68.27 8.80
#